data_AF-A0A949E7C0-F1
#
_entry.id   AF-A0A949E7C0-F1
#
_cell.length_a   1.000
_cell.length_b   1.000
_cell.length_c   1.000
_cell.angle_alpha   90.00
_cell.angle_beta   90.00
_cell.angle_gamma   90.00
#
_symmetry.space_group_name_H-M   'P 1'
#
loop_
_entity.id
_entity.type
_entity.pdbx_description
1 polymer ?
#
loop_
_entity_poly.entity_id
_entity_poly.type
_entity_poly.pdbx_seq_one_letter_code
_entity_poly.pdbx_strand_id
1 'polypeptide(L)'
;MICTINPNYRVYALIIGEIIPVGKIFDCEIKKINFAEQKARNFSPIQGVFSEEREYNSYATSLLYVDPLRIRSEYVVVCDIEERDEKSALGGVIRKIDRICRLLTLTYAEDFKNKFNRNRSFEPYLYQANKVYSLSPSREEVEIEFKLESEHTYLPNRPEIFNWRCEETKSFLNEIFNFHDDVLERAIKYLYRSSIGSFIKDSPEKIALDHFKSIEIIINSLTGRKEKTFNKKLEKAGNKIGLTEPEKNKIKKCWEDRSSYGDVAHPSIYDQAERYPNQFPLPSNVNYPHWFIDSVGADVCIKYFLYKKNLFSIDVEELLPDEQESLDVVNPQWESNHLWFQTAEGDENKLKKNIVEHFMKKYNLTRDNIKSIDIEPNKKAILKTKYKI
;
A
#
# COMPACT_ATOMS: atom_id res chain seq x y z
N MET A 1 25.24 15.29 -12.59
CA MET A 1 25.48 14.18 -13.54
C MET A 1 24.41 13.14 -13.25
N ILE A 2 23.35 13.08 -14.06
CA ILE A 2 22.26 12.13 -13.84
C ILE A 2 22.73 10.81 -14.46
N CYS A 3 23.12 9.85 -13.62
CA CYS A 3 23.30 8.47 -14.07
C CYS A 3 21.93 7.99 -14.55
N THR A 4 21.68 8.05 -15.86
CA THR A 4 20.61 7.28 -16.48
C THR A 4 21.02 5.82 -16.39
N ILE A 5 20.67 5.23 -15.25
CA ILE A 5 20.65 3.80 -15.03
C ILE A 5 19.86 3.19 -16.19
N ASN A 6 20.52 2.39 -17.01
CA ASN A 6 19.86 1.65 -18.08
C ASN A 6 19.39 0.32 -17.48
N PRO A 7 18.08 0.04 -17.49
CA PRO A 7 17.58 -1.24 -16.98
C PRO A 7 18.20 -2.39 -17.78
N ASN A 8 18.65 -3.42 -17.07
CA ASN A 8 19.30 -4.59 -17.65
C ASN A 8 18.41 -5.84 -17.58
N TYR A 9 17.21 -5.75 -16.97
CA TYR A 9 16.22 -6.81 -16.96
C TYR A 9 14.80 -6.30 -17.28
N ARG A 10 14.00 -7.17 -17.89
CA ARG A 10 12.55 -7.00 -18.08
C ARG A 10 11.80 -8.20 -17.56
N VAL A 11 10.81 -7.95 -16.71
CA VAL A 11 9.96 -8.99 -16.12
C VAL A 11 8.52 -8.82 -16.60
N TYR A 12 7.91 -9.94 -16.97
CA TYR A 12 6.51 -10.02 -17.37
C TYR A 12 5.73 -10.81 -16.32
N ALA A 13 4.62 -10.23 -15.84
CA ALA A 13 3.69 -10.90 -14.95
C ALA A 13 2.26 -10.82 -15.48
N LEU A 14 1.58 -11.95 -15.56
CA LEU A 14 0.15 -11.99 -15.83
C LEU A 14 -0.59 -11.44 -14.62
N ILE A 15 -1.58 -10.59 -14.85
CA ILE A 15 -2.41 -10.01 -13.79
C ILE A 15 -3.87 -10.39 -14.03
N ILE A 16 -4.60 -10.69 -12.96
CA ILE A 16 -6.03 -10.94 -12.97
C ILE A 16 -6.72 -10.09 -11.92
N GLY A 17 -7.88 -9.57 -12.29
CA GLY A 17 -8.70 -8.71 -11.45
C GLY A 17 -9.96 -8.34 -12.21
N GLU A 18 -10.77 -7.49 -11.61
CA GLU A 18 -12.06 -7.12 -12.20
C GLU A 18 -11.91 -6.06 -13.30
N ILE A 19 -11.11 -5.00 -13.06
CA ILE A 19 -10.89 -3.89 -14.00
C ILE A 19 -9.40 -3.60 -14.11
N ILE A 20 -8.80 -3.88 -15.27
CA ILE A 20 -7.35 -3.77 -15.47
C ILE A 20 -7.04 -2.58 -16.39
N PRO A 21 -6.53 -1.45 -15.84
CA PRO A 21 -6.20 -0.28 -16.64
C PRO A 21 -4.92 -0.50 -17.45
N VAL A 22 -4.98 -0.34 -18.77
CA VAL A 22 -3.82 -0.40 -19.67
C VAL A 22 -3.08 0.95 -19.67
N GLY A 23 -1.75 0.89 -19.68
CA GLY A 23 -0.87 2.06 -19.73
C GLY A 23 0.25 2.01 -18.70
N LYS A 24 1.01 3.10 -18.59
CA LYS A 24 2.09 3.24 -17.60
C LYS A 24 1.51 3.42 -16.19
N ILE A 25 2.04 2.66 -15.24
CA ILE A 25 1.70 2.72 -13.81
C ILE A 25 3.00 2.60 -13.01
N PHE A 26 3.42 3.67 -12.33
CA PHE A 26 4.76 3.79 -11.75
C PHE A 26 5.86 3.52 -12.79
N ASP A 27 6.84 2.69 -12.42
CA ASP A 27 7.93 2.22 -13.28
C ASP A 27 7.52 0.99 -14.13
N CYS A 28 6.24 0.61 -14.12
CA CYS A 28 5.70 -0.52 -14.85
C CYS A 28 4.76 -0.06 -15.98
N GLU A 29 4.43 -0.99 -16.88
CA GLU A 29 3.40 -0.82 -17.90
C GLU A 29 2.45 -2.01 -17.85
N ILE A 30 1.15 -1.77 -17.77
CA ILE A 30 0.15 -2.81 -18.00
C ILE A 30 -0.24 -2.77 -19.48
N LYS A 31 -0.06 -3.87 -20.20
CA LYS A 31 -0.41 -3.97 -21.63
C LYS A 31 -1.14 -5.27 -21.93
N LYS A 32 -1.79 -5.31 -23.10
CA LYS A 32 -2.41 -6.54 -23.63
C LYS A 32 -1.40 -7.31 -24.48
N ILE A 33 -1.24 -8.60 -24.19
CA ILE A 33 -0.50 -9.56 -25.01
C ILE A 33 -1.46 -10.73 -25.23
N ASN A 34 -1.82 -11.00 -26.48
CA ASN A 34 -2.80 -12.06 -26.77
C ASN A 34 -2.22 -13.46 -26.48
N PHE A 35 -3.09 -14.47 -26.34
CA PHE A 35 -2.65 -15.82 -25.99
C PHE A 35 -1.68 -16.45 -27.00
N ALA A 36 -1.78 -16.10 -28.29
CA ALA A 36 -0.88 -16.61 -29.34
C ALA A 36 0.55 -16.07 -29.15
N GLU A 37 0.69 -14.76 -28.90
CA GLU A 37 1.98 -14.13 -28.61
C GLU A 37 2.56 -14.64 -27.29
N GLN A 38 1.74 -14.73 -26.24
CA GLN A 38 2.21 -15.29 -24.96
C GLN A 38 2.68 -16.75 -25.12
N LYS A 39 2.05 -17.54 -26.01
CA LYS A 39 2.51 -18.91 -26.34
C LYS A 39 3.82 -18.88 -27.11
N ALA A 40 3.96 -18.01 -28.11
CA ALA A 40 5.19 -17.86 -28.90
C ALA A 40 6.39 -17.42 -28.04
N ARG A 41 6.15 -16.59 -27.02
CA ARG A 41 7.16 -16.13 -26.05
C ARG A 41 7.41 -17.12 -24.90
N ASN A 42 6.82 -18.32 -24.94
CA ASN A 42 6.91 -19.33 -23.88
C ASN A 42 6.60 -18.76 -22.48
N PHE A 43 5.49 -18.02 -22.34
CA PHE A 43 5.05 -17.56 -21.03
C PHE A 43 4.63 -18.75 -20.18
N SER A 44 5.41 -19.00 -19.14
CA SER A 44 5.20 -20.06 -18.17
C SER A 44 5.40 -19.46 -16.78
N PRO A 45 4.56 -19.79 -15.79
CA PRO A 45 4.82 -19.37 -14.42
C PRO A 45 6.26 -19.70 -14.05
N ILE A 46 6.96 -18.75 -13.44
CA ILE A 46 8.32 -18.97 -12.97
C ILE A 46 8.24 -19.92 -11.76
N GLN A 47 8.39 -21.21 -12.02
CA GLN A 47 8.53 -22.34 -11.07
C GLN A 47 9.98 -22.52 -10.70
N GLY A 48 10.36 -23.46 -9.82
CA GLY A 48 11.72 -23.98 -9.70
C GLY A 48 12.17 -24.57 -8.39
N VAL A 49 13.35 -24.25 -7.80
CA VAL A 49 14.07 -25.27 -6.99
C VAL A 49 14.69 -24.78 -5.67
N PHE A 50 14.45 -25.49 -4.55
CA PHE A 50 15.21 -25.41 -3.30
C PHE A 50 15.86 -26.75 -2.93
N SER A 51 17.14 -26.72 -2.58
CA SER A 51 17.84 -27.84 -1.94
C SER A 51 17.55 -27.82 -0.44
N GLU A 52 17.00 -28.92 0.07
CA GLU A 52 16.99 -29.42 1.47
C GLU A 52 17.18 -28.41 2.63
N GLU A 53 16.15 -28.33 3.49
CA GLU A 53 16.19 -28.04 4.93
C GLU A 53 17.24 -27.02 5.42
N ARG A 54 17.00 -25.70 5.22
CA ARG A 54 17.48 -24.69 6.18
C ARG A 54 16.50 -23.55 6.36
N GLU A 55 16.12 -23.34 7.62
CA GLU A 55 15.45 -22.15 8.13
C GLU A 55 16.27 -20.89 7.84
N TYR A 56 15.97 -20.20 6.73
CA TYR A 56 16.42 -18.83 6.53
C TYR A 56 15.23 -17.93 6.19
N ASN A 57 14.81 -17.17 7.20
CA ASN A 57 13.92 -16.01 7.07
C ASN A 57 14.67 -14.88 6.36
N SER A 58 14.52 -14.72 5.04
CA SER A 58 14.82 -13.42 4.41
C SER A 58 14.13 -13.22 3.05
N TYR A 59 13.48 -12.06 2.92
CA TYR A 59 13.01 -11.36 1.71
C TYR A 59 12.13 -12.10 0.70
N ALA A 60 10.81 -11.85 0.79
CA ALA A 60 9.90 -11.63 -0.33
C ALA A 60 9.89 -12.59 -1.54
N THR A 61 10.30 -13.84 -1.38
CA THR A 61 10.07 -14.92 -2.37
C THR A 61 9.36 -16.13 -1.79
N SER A 62 8.82 -16.05 -0.56
CA SER A 62 7.72 -16.91 -0.16
C SER A 62 6.41 -16.33 -0.71
N LEU A 63 6.21 -16.54 -2.02
CA LEU A 63 4.88 -16.77 -2.57
C LEU A 63 4.77 -18.28 -2.69
N LEU A 64 4.49 -18.92 -1.56
CA LEU A 64 4.05 -20.32 -1.57
C LEU A 64 2.76 -20.35 -2.39
N TYR A 65 2.83 -20.91 -3.61
CA TYR A 65 1.71 -21.54 -4.31
C TYR A 65 0.77 -20.63 -5.12
N VAL A 66 1.09 -20.43 -6.41
CA VAL A 66 0.09 -20.52 -7.51
C VAL A 66 0.51 -21.67 -8.42
N ASP A 67 -0.38 -22.62 -8.61
CA ASP A 67 -0.15 -23.89 -9.31
C ASP A 67 -0.77 -23.93 -10.71
N PRO A 68 -0.40 -24.89 -11.59
CA PRO A 68 0.24 -24.66 -12.88
C PRO A 68 -0.76 -24.19 -13.96
N LEU A 69 -1.99 -23.86 -13.58
CA LEU A 69 -2.97 -23.19 -14.41
C LEU A 69 -2.58 -21.73 -14.46
N ARG A 70 -1.67 -21.45 -15.39
CA ARG A 70 -1.36 -20.11 -15.89
C ARG A 70 -2.60 -19.22 -15.80
N ILE A 71 -2.47 -18.08 -15.12
CA ILE A 71 -3.51 -17.04 -15.11
C ILE A 71 -3.94 -16.83 -16.57
N ARG A 72 -5.20 -17.12 -16.88
CA ARG A 72 -5.75 -16.92 -18.23
C ARG A 72 -6.17 -15.47 -18.36
N SER A 73 -5.19 -14.59 -18.55
CA SER A 73 -5.44 -13.19 -18.86
C SER A 73 -4.57 -12.76 -20.03
N GLU A 74 -5.11 -11.86 -20.86
CA GLU A 74 -4.35 -11.15 -21.88
C GLU A 74 -3.61 -9.94 -21.30
N TYR A 75 -3.87 -9.56 -20.05
CA TYR A 75 -3.23 -8.43 -19.40
C TYR A 75 -1.92 -8.85 -18.74
N VAL A 76 -0.87 -8.10 -19.02
CA VAL A 76 0.49 -8.35 -18.55
C VAL A 76 1.08 -7.07 -17.99
N VAL A 77 1.59 -7.15 -16.76
CA VAL A 77 2.44 -6.11 -16.18
C VAL A 77 3.87 -6.35 -16.66
N VAL A 78 4.46 -5.32 -17.25
CA VAL A 78 5.84 -5.28 -17.71
C VAL A 78 6.60 -4.34 -16.81
N CYS A 79 7.72 -4.77 -16.27
CA CYS A 79 8.60 -3.90 -15.50
C CYS A 79 10.03 -4.05 -15.98
N ASP A 80 10.64 -2.92 -16.32
CA ASP A 80 12.07 -2.82 -16.58
C ASP A 80 12.77 -2.41 -15.28
N ILE A 81 13.88 -3.07 -14.95
CA ILE A 81 14.63 -2.82 -13.72
C ILE A 81 16.14 -2.97 -13.96
N GLU A 82 16.92 -2.17 -13.23
CA GLU A 82 18.36 -2.39 -13.11
C GLU A 82 18.64 -3.15 -11.81
N GLU A 83 19.22 -4.34 -11.91
CA GLU A 83 19.65 -5.13 -10.76
C GLU A 83 20.94 -5.89 -11.07
N ARG A 84 21.59 -6.45 -10.05
CA ARG A 84 22.86 -7.17 -10.24
C ARG A 84 22.70 -8.52 -10.96
N ASP A 85 21.58 -9.17 -10.72
CA ASP A 85 21.27 -10.52 -11.19
C ASP A 85 19.75 -10.69 -11.36
N GLU A 86 19.35 -11.75 -12.07
CA GLU A 86 17.96 -12.06 -12.40
C GLU A 86 17.07 -12.37 -11.18
N LYS A 87 17.63 -12.87 -10.07
CA LYS A 87 16.87 -13.12 -8.83
C LYS A 87 16.58 -11.80 -8.12
N SER A 88 17.57 -10.92 -8.05
CA SER A 88 17.45 -9.57 -7.55
C SER A 88 16.44 -8.77 -8.39
N ALA A 89 16.49 -8.89 -9.73
CA ALA A 89 15.50 -8.32 -10.66
C ALA A 89 14.08 -8.79 -10.35
N LEU A 90 13.87 -10.10 -10.19
CA LEU A 90 12.58 -10.66 -9.84
C LEU A 90 12.07 -10.13 -8.49
N GLY A 91 12.91 -10.13 -7.46
CA GLY A 91 12.54 -9.61 -6.13
C GLY A 91 12.27 -8.10 -6.09
N GLY A 92 12.97 -7.32 -6.92
CA GLY A 92 12.71 -5.89 -7.11
C GLY A 92 11.36 -5.65 -7.81
N VAL A 93 11.09 -6.37 -8.90
CA VAL A 93 9.85 -6.23 -9.66
C VAL A 93 8.63 -6.71 -8.88
N ILE A 94 8.72 -7.84 -8.17
CA ILE A 94 7.62 -8.37 -7.34
C ILE A 94 7.13 -7.30 -6.36
N ARG A 95 8.03 -6.55 -5.73
CA ARG A 95 7.64 -5.44 -4.82
C ARG A 95 6.82 -4.36 -5.52
N LYS A 96 7.18 -4.01 -6.76
CA LYS A 96 6.47 -3.03 -7.58
C LYS A 96 5.10 -3.54 -8.03
N ILE A 97 5.02 -4.78 -8.51
CA ILE A 97 3.75 -5.39 -8.96
C ILE A 97 2.80 -5.59 -7.78
N ASP A 98 3.31 -6.03 -6.63
CA ASP A 98 2.50 -6.21 -5.43
C ASP A 98 1.88 -4.88 -4.97
N ARG A 99 2.64 -3.78 -5.05
CA ARG A 99 2.13 -2.43 -4.80
C ARG A 99 1.03 -2.03 -5.79
N ILE A 100 1.17 -2.37 -7.08
CA ILE A 100 0.12 -2.15 -8.09
C ILE A 100 -1.16 -2.92 -7.73
N CYS A 101 -1.05 -4.22 -7.43
CA CYS A 101 -2.21 -5.06 -7.08
C CYS A 101 -2.92 -4.57 -5.82
N ARG A 102 -2.16 -4.17 -4.78
CA ARG A 102 -2.67 -3.56 -3.56
C ARG A 102 -3.56 -2.35 -3.84
N LEU A 103 -3.07 -1.41 -4.65
CA LEU A 103 -3.75 -0.15 -4.95
C LEU A 103 -4.92 -0.32 -5.93
N LEU A 104 -4.80 -1.22 -6.92
CA LEU A 104 -5.92 -1.61 -7.78
C LEU A 104 -7.05 -2.27 -6.98
N THR A 105 -6.71 -3.12 -6.01
CA THR A 105 -7.69 -3.75 -5.13
C THR A 105 -8.46 -2.70 -4.33
N LEU A 106 -7.74 -1.76 -3.72
CA LEU A 106 -8.37 -0.70 -2.93
C LEU A 106 -9.23 0.23 -3.79
N THR A 107 -8.76 0.57 -5.00
CA THR A 107 -9.53 1.35 -5.98
C THR A 107 -10.82 0.65 -6.38
N TYR A 108 -10.77 -0.66 -6.61
CA TYR A 108 -11.95 -1.43 -6.96
C TYR A 108 -12.98 -1.50 -5.82
N ALA A 109 -12.51 -1.60 -4.57
CA ALA A 109 -13.38 -1.54 -3.41
C ALA A 109 -14.12 -0.19 -3.36
N GLU A 110 -13.42 0.91 -3.66
CA GLU A 110 -14.00 2.25 -3.72
C GLU A 110 -15.00 2.43 -4.88
N ASP A 111 -14.67 1.94 -6.09
CA ASP A 111 -15.59 1.95 -7.24
C ASP A 111 -16.90 1.24 -6.92
N PHE A 112 -16.80 0.05 -6.32
CA PHE A 112 -17.97 -0.75 -5.95
C PHE A 112 -18.82 -0.02 -4.90
N LYS A 113 -18.18 0.55 -3.89
CA LYS A 113 -18.85 1.31 -2.83
C LYS A 113 -19.59 2.50 -3.40
N ASN A 114 -18.93 3.31 -4.24
CA ASN A 114 -19.54 4.49 -4.85
C ASN A 114 -20.70 4.12 -5.77
N LYS A 115 -20.60 3.01 -6.51
CA LYS A 115 -21.67 2.58 -7.41
C LYS A 115 -22.91 2.04 -6.68
N PHE A 116 -22.71 1.22 -5.65
CA PHE A 116 -23.78 0.44 -5.05
C PHE A 116 -24.18 0.89 -3.64
N ASN A 117 -23.49 1.90 -3.08
CA ASN A 117 -23.67 2.39 -1.71
C ASN A 117 -23.68 1.25 -0.66
N ARG A 118 -22.88 0.21 -0.92
CA ARG A 118 -22.72 -0.95 -0.06
C ARG A 118 -21.32 -1.49 -0.21
N ASN A 119 -20.86 -2.17 0.83
CA ASN A 119 -19.53 -2.74 0.82
C ASN A 119 -19.52 -4.12 0.17
N ARG A 120 -18.45 -4.43 -0.57
CA ARG A 120 -18.11 -5.79 -1.03
C ARG A 120 -17.03 -6.36 -0.14
N SER A 121 -16.97 -7.69 -0.01
CA SER A 121 -15.77 -8.35 0.50
C SER A 121 -14.54 -7.88 -0.28
N PHE A 122 -13.43 -7.67 0.41
CA PHE A 122 -12.20 -7.17 -0.21
C PHE A 122 -11.57 -8.26 -1.08
N GLU A 123 -11.72 -8.14 -2.40
CA GLU A 123 -11.28 -9.15 -3.36
C GLU A 123 -9.98 -8.73 -4.06
N PRO A 124 -8.84 -9.37 -3.76
CA PRO A 124 -7.53 -8.94 -4.25
C PRO A 124 -7.37 -9.11 -5.75
N TYR A 125 -6.66 -8.17 -6.38
CA TYR A 125 -6.01 -8.40 -7.67
C TYR A 125 -4.87 -9.38 -7.44
N LEU A 126 -4.68 -10.32 -8.36
CA LEU A 126 -3.64 -11.34 -8.26
C LEU A 126 -2.72 -11.24 -9.47
N TYR A 127 -1.48 -11.68 -9.30
CA TYR A 127 -0.53 -11.72 -10.40
C TYR A 127 0.33 -12.99 -10.33
N GLN A 128 0.95 -13.32 -11.44
CA GLN A 128 1.87 -14.43 -11.59
C GLN A 128 3.04 -13.95 -12.44
N ALA A 129 4.27 -14.09 -11.98
CA ALA A 129 5.45 -13.79 -12.79
C ALA A 129 5.67 -14.93 -13.79
N ASN A 130 5.78 -14.61 -15.08
CA ASN A 130 5.78 -15.58 -16.17
C ASN A 130 7.00 -15.52 -17.08
N LYS A 131 7.80 -14.45 -17.01
CA LYS A 131 9.01 -14.34 -17.82
C LYS A 131 9.98 -13.31 -17.25
N VAL A 132 11.28 -13.60 -17.35
CA VAL A 132 12.38 -12.65 -17.13
C VAL A 132 13.27 -12.68 -18.36
N TYR A 133 13.63 -11.51 -18.86
CA TYR A 133 14.62 -11.32 -19.92
C TYR A 133 15.74 -10.44 -19.39
N SER A 134 16.98 -10.70 -19.82
CA SER A 134 18.00 -9.67 -19.78
C SER A 134 17.82 -8.75 -20.98
N LEU A 135 18.24 -7.50 -20.83
CA LEU A 135 18.17 -6.50 -21.88
C LEU A 135 19.58 -6.26 -22.42
N SER A 136 19.74 -6.38 -23.74
CA SER A 136 20.95 -5.96 -24.43
C SER A 136 21.14 -4.43 -24.37
N PRO A 137 22.31 -3.89 -24.73
CA PRO A 137 22.49 -2.44 -24.89
C PRO A 137 21.51 -1.79 -25.88
N SER A 138 21.00 -2.56 -26.86
CA SER A 138 19.96 -2.14 -27.81
C SER A 138 18.52 -2.32 -27.29
N ARG A 139 18.35 -2.74 -26.02
CA ARG A 139 17.07 -3.10 -25.37
C ARG A 139 16.34 -4.30 -25.98
N GLU A 140 17.08 -5.16 -26.65
CA GLU A 140 16.55 -6.44 -27.13
C GLU A 140 16.47 -7.43 -25.97
N GLU A 141 15.40 -8.22 -25.98
CA GLU A 141 15.12 -9.24 -24.97
C GLU A 141 15.97 -10.49 -25.23
N VAL A 142 16.81 -10.85 -24.26
CA VAL A 142 17.59 -12.10 -24.27
C VAL A 142 16.99 -13.03 -23.23
N GLU A 143 16.61 -14.23 -23.66
CA GLU A 143 15.90 -15.19 -22.83
C GLU A 143 16.78 -15.71 -21.68
N ILE A 144 16.21 -15.69 -20.46
CA ILE A 144 16.81 -16.28 -19.27
C ILE A 144 15.95 -17.46 -18.84
N GLU A 145 16.56 -18.63 -18.67
CA GLU A 145 15.89 -19.77 -18.04
C GLU A 145 15.99 -19.61 -16.51
N PHE A 146 14.84 -19.47 -15.83
CA PHE A 146 14.80 -19.21 -14.39
C PHE A 146 13.92 -20.22 -13.67
N LYS A 147 14.37 -20.68 -12.48
CA LYS A 147 13.68 -21.70 -11.68
C LYS A 147 13.57 -21.38 -10.11
N LEU A 148 12.38 -21.11 -9.49
CA LEU A 148 11.98 -21.16 -8.02
C LEU A 148 10.61 -21.87 -7.58
N GLU A 149 10.62 -22.80 -6.60
CA GLU A 149 9.69 -23.96 -6.34
C GLU A 149 8.31 -23.70 -5.68
N SER A 150 7.19 -24.35 -6.13
CA SER A 150 5.91 -24.49 -5.34
C SER A 150 4.69 -25.29 -5.98
N GLU A 151 3.89 -26.07 -5.18
CA GLU A 151 2.53 -26.72 -5.27
C GLU A 151 1.18 -25.87 -5.24
N HIS A 152 0.03 -26.53 -4.95
CA HIS A 152 -1.36 -26.34 -5.45
C HIS A 152 -2.33 -25.35 -4.73
N THR A 153 -3.11 -24.53 -5.49
CA THR A 153 -4.41 -23.89 -5.11
C THR A 153 -5.24 -23.40 -6.33
N TYR A 154 -6.58 -23.49 -6.27
CA TYR A 154 -7.52 -23.04 -7.30
C TYR A 154 -7.77 -21.52 -7.29
N LEU A 155 -7.65 -20.87 -8.45
CA LEU A 155 -8.02 -19.45 -8.64
C LEU A 155 -9.50 -19.31 -9.00
N PRO A 156 -10.22 -18.31 -8.44
CA PRO A 156 -11.57 -17.98 -8.89
C PRO A 156 -11.53 -17.42 -10.31
N ASN A 157 -12.37 -17.93 -11.21
CA ASN A 157 -12.60 -17.31 -12.51
C ASN A 157 -13.29 -15.96 -12.28
N ARG A 158 -12.67 -14.85 -12.71
CA ARG A 158 -13.25 -13.51 -12.57
C ARG A 158 -13.61 -12.97 -13.95
N PRO A 159 -14.87 -12.53 -14.18
CA PRO A 159 -15.22 -11.88 -15.42
C PRO A 159 -14.48 -10.52 -15.51
N GLU A 160 -13.71 -10.32 -16.57
CA GLU A 160 -13.04 -9.05 -16.84
C GLU A 160 -14.09 -8.01 -17.25
N ILE A 161 -14.17 -6.90 -16.53
CA ILE A 161 -15.03 -5.75 -16.85
C ILE A 161 -14.16 -4.68 -17.50
N PHE A 162 -14.64 -4.08 -18.59
CA PHE A 162 -13.82 -3.17 -19.41
C PHE A 162 -13.64 -1.76 -18.83
N ASN A 163 -14.54 -1.30 -17.94
CA ASN A 163 -14.55 0.08 -17.44
C ASN A 163 -14.92 0.17 -15.95
N TRP A 164 -14.34 1.17 -15.28
CA TRP A 164 -14.79 1.66 -13.96
C TRP A 164 -16.27 2.01 -14.00
N ARG A 165 -16.99 1.72 -12.92
CA ARG A 165 -18.44 1.97 -12.82
C ARG A 165 -18.74 3.43 -12.49
N CYS A 166 -17.80 4.10 -11.84
CA CYS A 166 -17.84 5.52 -11.53
C CYS A 166 -16.70 6.24 -12.28
N GLU A 167 -16.98 7.45 -12.80
CA GLU A 167 -15.97 8.23 -13.53
C GLU A 167 -14.88 8.75 -12.59
N GLU A 168 -15.26 9.10 -11.36
CA GLU A 168 -14.40 9.61 -10.30
C GLU A 168 -13.35 8.59 -9.87
N THR A 169 -13.61 7.30 -10.07
CA THR A 169 -12.67 6.21 -9.76
C THR A 169 -11.35 6.35 -10.52
N LYS A 170 -11.37 6.88 -11.75
CA LYS A 170 -10.13 7.14 -12.50
C LYS A 170 -9.26 8.20 -11.81
N SER A 171 -9.88 9.25 -11.28
CA SER A 171 -9.18 10.27 -10.49
C SER A 171 -8.65 9.68 -9.20
N PHE A 172 -9.46 8.91 -8.48
CA PHE A 172 -9.05 8.23 -7.26
C PHE A 172 -7.84 7.33 -7.49
N LEU A 173 -7.86 6.50 -8.54
CA LEU A 173 -6.76 5.62 -8.92
C LEU A 173 -5.46 6.41 -9.14
N ASN A 174 -5.53 7.49 -9.91
CA ASN A 174 -4.36 8.32 -10.19
C ASN A 174 -3.84 9.02 -8.91
N GLU A 175 -4.74 9.49 -8.05
CA GLU A 175 -4.37 10.13 -6.79
C GLU A 175 -3.68 9.14 -5.85
N ILE A 176 -4.26 7.95 -5.63
CA ILE A 176 -3.73 6.99 -4.68
C ILE A 176 -2.41 6.38 -5.17
N PHE A 177 -2.22 6.25 -6.49
CA PHE A 177 -0.93 5.84 -7.02
C PHE A 177 0.16 6.87 -6.71
N ASN A 178 -0.11 8.16 -6.91
CA ASN A 178 0.89 9.20 -6.70
C ASN A 178 1.01 9.67 -5.23
N PHE A 179 0.36 8.98 -4.30
CA PHE A 179 0.35 9.34 -2.88
C PHE A 179 1.25 8.43 -2.06
N HIS A 180 2.32 9.00 -1.52
CA HIS A 180 3.30 8.33 -0.68
C HIS A 180 3.05 8.64 0.80
N ASP A 181 2.60 7.63 1.54
CA ASP A 181 2.39 7.69 2.99
C ASP A 181 2.67 6.32 3.62
N ASP A 182 3.69 6.26 4.48
CA ASP A 182 4.17 5.02 5.10
C ASP A 182 3.12 4.30 5.96
N VAL A 183 2.19 5.04 6.55
CA VAL A 183 1.11 4.45 7.36
C VAL A 183 0.13 3.74 6.44
N LEU A 184 -0.32 4.42 5.39
CA LEU A 184 -1.23 3.88 4.39
C LEU A 184 -0.60 2.69 3.66
N GLU A 185 0.66 2.80 3.21
CA GLU A 185 1.32 1.71 2.50
C GLU A 185 1.47 0.45 3.36
N ARG A 186 1.84 0.60 4.64
CA ARG A 186 1.88 -0.53 5.59
C ARG A 186 0.50 -1.09 5.85
N ALA A 187 -0.51 -0.25 6.07
CA ALA A 187 -1.89 -0.69 6.31
C ALA A 187 -2.42 -1.49 5.12
N ILE A 188 -2.30 -0.98 3.90
CA ILE A 188 -2.73 -1.67 2.67
C ILE A 188 -1.94 -2.96 2.45
N LYS A 189 -0.64 -3.00 2.78
CA LYS A 189 0.16 -4.23 2.73
C LYS A 189 -0.43 -5.34 3.60
N TYR A 190 -0.77 -5.04 4.86
CA TYR A 190 -1.40 -6.01 5.76
C TYR A 190 -2.80 -6.40 5.28
N LEU A 191 -3.60 -5.42 4.81
CA LEU A 191 -4.92 -5.70 4.27
C LEU A 191 -4.84 -6.65 3.07
N TYR A 192 -3.95 -6.38 2.13
CA TYR A 192 -3.73 -7.23 0.97
C TYR A 192 -3.21 -8.61 1.36
N ARG A 193 -2.23 -8.70 2.27
CA ARG A 193 -1.74 -10.00 2.78
C ARG A 193 -2.86 -10.84 3.39
N SER A 194 -3.73 -10.24 4.21
CA SER A 194 -4.89 -10.92 4.76
C SER A 194 -5.81 -11.46 3.66
N SER A 195 -6.02 -10.68 2.60
CA SER A 195 -6.91 -11.02 1.50
C SER A 195 -6.39 -12.12 0.59
N ILE A 196 -5.07 -12.21 0.44
CA ILE A 196 -4.43 -13.29 -0.33
C ILE A 196 -4.05 -14.50 0.53
N GLY A 197 -4.21 -14.40 1.85
CA GLY A 197 -3.69 -15.38 2.80
C GLY A 197 -4.22 -16.79 2.55
N SER A 198 -5.49 -16.95 2.18
CA SER A 198 -6.04 -18.27 1.83
C SER A 198 -5.42 -18.86 0.57
N PHE A 199 -5.02 -18.04 -0.41
CA PHE A 199 -4.36 -18.51 -1.63
C PHE A 199 -2.93 -18.99 -1.37
N ILE A 200 -2.27 -18.42 -0.37
CA ILE A 200 -0.89 -18.75 0.02
C ILE A 200 -0.81 -19.63 1.27
N LYS A 201 -1.94 -20.24 1.66
CA LYS A 201 -2.07 -21.17 2.79
C LYS A 201 -1.64 -20.55 4.14
N ASP A 202 -1.77 -19.24 4.30
CA ASP A 202 -1.69 -18.61 5.62
C ASP A 202 -2.83 -19.17 6.48
N SER A 203 -2.56 -19.40 7.76
CA SER A 203 -3.59 -19.91 8.67
C SER A 203 -4.72 -18.87 8.87
N PRO A 204 -5.94 -19.30 9.21
CA PRO A 204 -7.06 -18.39 9.47
C PRO A 204 -6.74 -17.27 10.46
N GLU A 205 -5.89 -17.57 11.44
CA GLU A 205 -5.40 -16.66 12.47
C GLU A 205 -4.49 -15.58 11.89
N LYS A 206 -3.51 -15.99 11.07
CA LYS A 206 -2.61 -15.05 10.40
C LYS A 206 -3.38 -14.07 9.52
N ILE A 207 -4.39 -14.59 8.82
CA ILE A 207 -5.31 -13.80 8.00
C ILE A 207 -6.04 -12.75 8.86
N ALA A 208 -6.66 -13.18 9.96
CA ALA A 208 -7.41 -12.28 10.84
C ALA A 208 -6.50 -11.23 11.52
N LEU A 209 -5.30 -11.62 11.95
CA LEU A 209 -4.32 -10.72 12.57
C LEU A 209 -3.84 -9.66 11.58
N ASP A 210 -3.52 -10.04 10.34
CA ASP A 210 -3.13 -9.07 9.31
C ASP A 210 -4.28 -8.13 8.96
N HIS A 211 -5.51 -8.65 8.87
CA HIS A 211 -6.70 -7.83 8.64
C HIS A 211 -6.84 -6.79 9.75
N PHE A 212 -6.80 -7.19 11.02
CA PHE A 212 -6.86 -6.24 12.13
C PHE A 212 -5.66 -5.28 12.16
N LYS A 213 -4.45 -5.77 11.82
CA LYS A 213 -3.24 -4.94 11.79
C LYS A 213 -3.35 -3.79 10.80
N SER A 214 -3.99 -4.00 9.64
CA SER A 214 -4.25 -2.92 8.68
C SER A 214 -5.06 -1.77 9.28
N ILE A 215 -6.00 -2.09 10.17
CA ILE A 215 -6.85 -1.11 10.87
C ILE A 215 -6.06 -0.45 12.00
N GLU A 216 -5.42 -1.27 12.84
CA GLU A 216 -4.68 -0.83 14.03
C GLU A 216 -3.58 0.19 13.69
N ILE A 217 -2.84 -0.01 12.60
CA ILE A 217 -1.79 0.90 12.15
C ILE A 217 -2.35 2.32 11.93
N ILE A 218 -3.48 2.41 11.23
CA ILE A 218 -4.16 3.68 10.96
C ILE A 218 -4.68 4.30 12.25
N ILE A 219 -5.39 3.53 13.08
CA ILE A 219 -5.95 4.03 14.35
C ILE A 219 -4.86 4.57 15.28
N ASN A 220 -3.73 3.86 15.38
CA ASN A 220 -2.59 4.31 16.18
C ASN A 220 -1.88 5.52 15.57
N SER A 221 -1.77 5.64 14.25
CA SER A 221 -1.13 6.80 13.61
C SER A 221 -1.90 8.11 13.82
N LEU A 222 -3.23 8.03 13.92
CA LEU A 222 -4.10 9.19 14.07
C LEU A 222 -4.26 9.64 15.53
N THR A 223 -3.73 8.86 16.47
CA THR A 223 -3.90 9.07 17.91
C THR A 223 -2.55 9.30 18.57
N GLY A 224 -2.52 10.18 19.56
CA GLY A 224 -1.27 10.53 20.23
C GLY A 224 -0.97 9.54 21.35
N ARG A 225 0.23 9.66 21.93
CA ARG A 225 0.62 8.88 23.12
C ARG A 225 -0.30 9.10 24.34
N LYS A 226 -1.15 10.15 24.33
CA LYS A 226 -2.08 10.48 25.41
C LYS A 226 -3.22 9.47 25.56
N GLU A 227 -3.64 8.84 24.47
CA GLU A 227 -4.73 7.86 24.48
C GLU A 227 -4.20 6.46 24.86
N LYS A 228 -4.51 5.99 26.08
CA LYS A 228 -3.98 4.71 26.60
C LYS A 228 -4.75 3.46 26.18
N THR A 229 -6.03 3.56 25.84
CA THR A 229 -6.87 2.39 25.51
C THR A 229 -7.29 2.40 24.04
N PHE A 230 -7.43 1.21 23.45
CA PHE A 230 -7.83 1.07 22.05
C PHE A 230 -9.18 1.73 21.76
N ASN A 231 -10.19 1.56 22.63
CA ASN A 231 -11.50 2.19 22.45
C ASN A 231 -11.40 3.73 22.36
N LYS A 232 -10.59 4.37 23.22
CA LYS A 232 -10.40 5.83 23.15
C LYS A 232 -9.67 6.25 21.87
N LYS A 233 -8.69 5.44 21.43
CA LYS A 233 -8.01 5.67 20.15
C LYS A 233 -8.97 5.54 18.98
N LEU A 234 -9.79 4.48 18.96
CA LEU A 234 -10.79 4.22 17.94
C LEU A 234 -11.81 5.36 17.82
N GLU A 235 -12.32 5.87 18.94
CA GLU A 235 -13.24 7.01 18.90
C GLU A 235 -12.60 8.25 18.29
N LYS A 236 -11.40 8.60 18.74
CA LYS A 236 -10.69 9.79 18.26
C LYS A 236 -10.29 9.67 16.78
N ALA A 237 -9.71 8.54 16.38
CA ALA A 237 -9.35 8.27 15.00
C ALA A 237 -10.59 8.18 14.10
N GLY A 238 -11.64 7.51 14.58
CA GLY A 238 -12.92 7.37 13.90
C GLY A 238 -13.57 8.71 13.61
N ASN A 239 -13.54 9.65 14.57
CA ASN A 239 -14.04 11.00 14.34
C ASN A 239 -13.20 11.79 13.32
N LYS A 240 -11.87 11.56 13.25
CA LYS A 240 -10.99 12.24 12.28
C LYS A 240 -11.27 11.81 10.83
N ILE A 241 -11.48 10.51 10.60
CA ILE A 241 -11.66 9.94 9.25
C ILE A 241 -13.12 9.66 8.90
N GLY A 242 -14.07 9.93 9.80
CA GLY A 242 -15.50 9.75 9.57
C GLY A 242 -15.94 8.27 9.57
N LEU A 243 -15.47 7.49 10.55
CA LEU A 243 -16.04 6.16 10.80
C LEU A 243 -17.44 6.27 11.40
N THR A 244 -18.36 5.51 10.83
CA THR A 244 -19.73 5.31 11.32
C THR A 244 -19.73 4.41 12.55
N GLU A 245 -20.77 4.50 13.38
CA GLU A 245 -20.91 3.63 14.56
C GLU A 245 -20.90 2.13 14.23
N PRO A 246 -21.55 1.65 13.15
CA PRO A 246 -21.40 0.25 12.72
C PRO A 246 -19.96 -0.17 12.41
N GLU A 247 -19.17 0.69 11.75
CA GLU A 247 -17.75 0.41 11.48
C GLU A 247 -16.94 0.38 12.78
N LYS A 248 -17.14 1.34 13.69
CA LYS A 248 -16.48 1.35 15.00
C LYS A 248 -16.80 0.09 15.81
N ASN A 249 -18.06 -0.33 15.84
CA ASN A 249 -18.48 -1.54 16.55
C ASN A 249 -17.83 -2.81 15.97
N LYS A 250 -17.71 -2.91 14.64
CA LYS A 250 -16.97 -4.01 13.99
C LYS A 250 -15.49 -4.01 14.39
N ILE A 251 -14.83 -2.85 14.33
CA ILE A 251 -13.41 -2.73 14.68
C ILE A 251 -13.17 -3.07 16.15
N LYS A 252 -14.07 -2.64 17.04
CA LYS A 252 -14.03 -2.95 18.46
C LYS A 252 -14.15 -4.47 18.68
N LYS A 253 -15.09 -5.12 17.99
CA LYS A 253 -15.23 -6.58 18.04
C LYS A 253 -13.95 -7.28 17.56
N CYS A 254 -13.36 -6.86 16.44
CA CYS A 254 -12.09 -7.42 15.96
C CYS A 254 -10.96 -7.26 17.01
N TRP A 255 -10.91 -6.12 17.71
CA TRP A 255 -9.93 -5.90 18.77
C TRP A 255 -10.20 -6.77 20.01
N GLU A 256 -11.47 -6.94 20.41
CA GLU A 256 -11.87 -7.83 21.50
C GLU A 256 -11.53 -9.30 21.18
N ASP A 257 -11.83 -9.74 19.96
CA ASP A 257 -11.50 -11.07 19.44
C ASP A 257 -9.99 -11.29 19.38
N ARG A 258 -9.18 -10.27 19.06
CA ARG A 258 -7.71 -10.36 19.17
C ARG A 258 -7.26 -10.42 20.63
N SER A 259 -7.76 -9.53 21.47
CA SER A 259 -7.21 -9.28 22.82
C SER A 259 -7.60 -10.38 23.82
N SER A 260 -8.74 -11.04 23.63
CA SER A 260 -9.27 -12.05 24.56
C SER A 260 -8.51 -13.37 24.50
N TYR A 261 -7.72 -13.62 23.45
CA TYR A 261 -6.96 -14.86 23.26
C TYR A 261 -5.44 -14.67 23.45
N GLY A 262 -5.03 -13.59 24.14
CA GLY A 262 -3.63 -13.24 24.44
C GLY A 262 -3.07 -12.19 23.47
N ASP A 263 -1.98 -11.51 23.85
CA ASP A 263 -1.27 -10.58 22.96
C ASP A 263 -0.47 -11.37 21.91
N VAL A 264 -1.20 -12.01 21.01
CA VAL A 264 -0.71 -12.91 19.97
C VAL A 264 0.23 -12.20 18.97
N ALA A 265 0.32 -10.86 19.04
CA ALA A 265 1.17 -10.07 18.15
C ALA A 265 2.40 -9.46 18.84
N HIS A 266 2.45 -9.37 20.19
CA HIS A 266 3.53 -8.70 20.90
C HIS A 266 3.92 -9.47 22.17
N PRO A 267 5.10 -10.14 22.20
CA PRO A 267 5.60 -10.73 23.43
C PRO A 267 5.97 -9.66 24.45
N SER A 268 6.17 -10.06 25.72
CA SER A 268 6.49 -9.12 26.80
C SER A 268 7.83 -8.42 26.54
N ILE A 269 8.02 -7.25 27.15
CA ILE A 269 9.25 -6.43 27.06
C ILE A 269 10.54 -7.16 27.47
N TYR A 270 10.44 -8.34 28.11
CA TYR A 270 11.57 -9.18 28.50
C TYR A 270 11.91 -10.30 27.51
N ASP A 271 11.08 -10.50 26.48
CA ASP A 271 11.36 -11.42 25.39
C ASP A 271 12.17 -10.70 24.31
N GLN A 272 13.33 -11.24 23.98
CA GLN A 272 14.30 -10.70 23.00
C GLN A 272 13.78 -10.70 21.54
N ALA A 273 12.47 -10.75 21.32
CA ALA A 273 11.81 -10.96 20.04
C ALA A 273 11.48 -9.66 19.27
N GLU A 274 12.02 -8.51 19.66
CA GLU A 274 11.88 -7.25 18.90
C GLU A 274 12.53 -7.28 17.50
N ARG A 275 13.11 -8.41 17.06
CA ARG A 275 13.77 -8.56 15.75
C ARG A 275 13.16 -9.60 14.81
N TYR A 276 12.05 -10.27 15.18
CA TYR A 276 11.43 -11.30 14.33
C TYR A 276 10.02 -10.88 13.82
N PRO A 277 9.61 -11.33 12.62
CA PRO A 277 8.26 -11.09 12.11
C PRO A 277 7.21 -11.65 13.09
N ASN A 278 5.99 -11.06 13.09
CA ASN A 278 4.80 -11.49 13.84
C ASN A 278 4.91 -12.95 14.26
N GLN A 279 4.95 -13.25 15.58
CA GLN A 279 5.13 -14.60 16.10
C GLN A 279 4.21 -15.60 15.38
N PHE A 280 4.80 -16.30 14.42
CA PHE A 280 4.19 -17.38 13.69
C PHE A 280 5.24 -18.49 13.60
N PRO A 281 4.91 -19.74 13.99
CA PRO A 281 3.58 -20.20 14.39
C PRO A 281 3.13 -19.70 15.78
N LEU A 282 1.82 -19.74 16.01
CA LEU A 282 1.23 -19.55 17.34
C LEU A 282 1.75 -20.63 18.31
N PRO A 283 1.85 -20.32 19.61
CA PRO A 283 1.98 -21.35 20.63
C PRO A 283 0.86 -22.40 20.49
N SER A 284 1.20 -23.68 20.62
CA SER A 284 0.29 -24.83 20.42
C SER A 284 -0.92 -24.89 21.36
N ASN A 285 -0.99 -23.98 22.33
CA ASN A 285 -2.07 -23.85 23.32
C ASN A 285 -3.03 -22.68 23.02
N VAL A 286 -2.91 -22.00 21.88
CA VAL A 286 -3.80 -20.89 21.49
C VAL A 286 -4.76 -21.38 20.38
N ASN A 287 -6.01 -21.64 20.76
CA ASN A 287 -7.10 -21.87 19.80
C ASN A 287 -7.73 -20.53 19.42
N TYR A 288 -7.55 -20.06 18.20
CA TYR A 288 -8.22 -18.87 17.69
C TYR A 288 -9.40 -19.30 16.78
N PRO A 289 -10.65 -19.16 17.23
CA PRO A 289 -11.80 -19.77 16.56
C PRO A 289 -12.38 -18.89 15.44
N HIS A 290 -11.72 -17.80 15.05
CA HIS A 290 -12.30 -16.78 14.19
C HIS A 290 -11.53 -16.67 12.86
N TRP A 291 -12.27 -16.60 11.76
CA TRP A 291 -11.75 -16.20 10.46
C TRP A 291 -12.55 -14.98 10.01
N PHE A 292 -11.87 -13.88 9.69
CA PHE A 292 -12.56 -12.65 9.32
C PHE A 292 -11.77 -11.86 8.28
N ILE A 293 -12.34 -11.79 7.08
CA ILE A 293 -12.01 -10.79 6.07
C ILE A 293 -13.33 -10.11 5.72
N ASP A 294 -13.45 -8.82 6.03
CA ASP A 294 -14.57 -8.02 5.57
C ASP A 294 -14.09 -6.71 4.92
N SER A 295 -15.04 -5.81 4.67
CA SER A 295 -14.79 -4.51 4.05
C SER A 295 -14.22 -3.45 4.98
N VAL A 296 -14.26 -3.64 6.31
CA VAL A 296 -13.95 -2.57 7.26
C VAL A 296 -12.50 -2.12 7.15
N GLY A 297 -11.58 -3.04 6.89
CA GLY A 297 -10.17 -2.71 6.62
C GLY A 297 -9.99 -1.82 5.39
N ALA A 298 -10.73 -2.11 4.31
CA ALA A 298 -10.72 -1.30 3.09
C ALA A 298 -11.33 0.09 3.34
N ASP A 299 -12.45 0.16 4.04
CA ASP A 299 -13.11 1.41 4.40
C ASP A 299 -12.21 2.33 5.23
N VAL A 300 -11.51 1.75 6.22
CA VAL A 300 -10.54 2.49 7.05
C VAL A 300 -9.39 3.02 6.19
N CYS A 301 -8.83 2.22 5.29
CA CYS A 301 -7.76 2.65 4.37
C CYS A 301 -8.22 3.77 3.44
N ILE A 302 -9.39 3.63 2.81
CA ILE A 302 -9.97 4.64 1.91
C ILE A 302 -10.22 5.95 2.68
N LYS A 303 -10.90 5.88 3.82
CA LYS A 303 -11.20 7.07 4.63
C LYS A 303 -9.94 7.75 5.17
N TYR A 304 -8.93 6.97 5.56
CA TYR A 304 -7.63 7.49 5.93
C TYR A 304 -6.97 8.24 4.77
N PHE A 305 -6.92 7.64 3.59
CA PHE A 305 -6.36 8.27 2.40
C PHE A 305 -7.08 9.59 2.07
N LEU A 306 -8.42 9.59 2.05
CA LEU A 306 -9.22 10.80 1.79
C LEU A 306 -9.00 11.90 2.85
N TYR A 307 -8.73 11.52 4.09
CA TYR A 307 -8.36 12.45 5.15
C TYR A 307 -6.94 13.01 4.96
N LYS A 308 -5.96 12.13 4.76
CA LYS A 308 -4.52 12.44 4.76
C LYS A 308 -4.09 13.19 3.49
N LYS A 309 -4.73 12.94 2.34
CA LYS A 309 -4.48 13.70 1.10
C LYS A 309 -4.80 15.19 1.20
N ASN A 310 -5.62 15.59 2.19
CA ASN A 310 -5.99 16.99 2.46
C ASN A 310 -5.28 17.58 3.69
N LEU A 311 -4.26 16.87 4.22
CA LEU A 311 -3.53 17.25 5.42
C LEU A 311 -2.05 17.43 5.09
N PHE A 312 -1.54 18.63 5.33
CA PHE A 312 -0.17 19.03 5.08
C PHE A 312 0.60 19.17 6.39
N SER A 313 1.74 18.52 6.44
CA SER A 313 2.74 18.64 7.50
C SER A 313 3.76 19.67 7.04
N ILE A 314 3.96 20.74 7.80
CA ILE A 314 4.86 21.84 7.44
C ILE A 314 5.87 22.00 8.57
N ASP A 315 7.13 21.64 8.31
CA ASP A 315 8.20 21.89 9.25
C ASP A 315 8.65 23.34 9.11
N VAL A 316 8.69 24.09 10.23
CA VAL A 316 9.09 25.49 10.22
C VAL A 316 10.54 25.60 10.67
N GLU A 317 11.37 26.14 9.77
CA GLU A 317 12.79 26.34 9.98
C GLU A 317 13.12 27.84 10.10
N GLU A 318 14.17 28.14 10.85
CA GLU A 318 14.65 29.52 10.94
C GLU A 318 15.35 29.91 9.64
N LEU A 319 15.03 31.12 9.18
CA LEU A 319 15.65 31.72 8.01
C LEU A 319 17.15 31.93 8.24
N LEU A 320 17.98 31.61 7.24
CA LEU A 320 19.37 32.07 7.24
C LEU A 320 19.43 33.58 6.96
N PRO A 321 20.50 34.29 7.40
CA PRO A 321 20.70 35.70 7.06
C PRO A 321 20.67 35.90 5.54
N ASP A 322 19.99 36.94 5.08
CA ASP A 322 19.83 37.34 3.67
C ASP A 322 18.92 36.44 2.79
N GLU A 323 18.28 35.42 3.34
CA GLU A 323 17.26 34.63 2.62
C GLU A 323 15.87 35.30 2.65
N GLN A 324 14.95 34.85 1.80
CA GLN A 324 13.54 35.28 1.81
C GLN A 324 12.67 34.12 2.29
N GLU A 325 11.51 34.44 2.89
CA GLU A 325 10.54 33.40 3.26
C GLU A 325 10.18 32.54 2.05
N SER A 326 10.22 31.23 2.25
CA SER A 326 9.99 30.24 1.20
C SER A 326 9.18 29.09 1.77
N LEU A 327 8.28 28.54 0.95
CA LEU A 327 7.54 27.32 1.26
C LEU A 327 7.83 26.33 0.15
N ASP A 328 8.41 25.19 0.48
CA ASP A 328 8.86 24.20 -0.49
C ASP A 328 8.53 22.76 -0.08
N VAL A 329 8.65 21.84 -1.03
CA VAL A 329 8.35 20.42 -0.82
C VAL A 329 9.63 19.71 -0.37
N VAL A 330 9.58 18.97 0.74
CA VAL A 330 10.79 18.37 1.34
C VAL A 330 11.33 17.22 0.49
N ASN A 331 10.45 16.32 0.01
CA ASN A 331 10.74 15.36 -1.05
C ASN A 331 9.44 14.64 -1.46
N PRO A 332 8.83 14.94 -2.62
CA PRO A 332 7.55 14.36 -3.00
C PRO A 332 7.61 12.84 -3.23
N GLN A 333 8.80 12.28 -3.44
CA GLN A 333 8.98 10.84 -3.66
C GLN A 333 8.94 10.03 -2.35
N TRP A 334 9.13 10.68 -1.20
CA TRP A 334 9.27 10.01 0.11
C TRP A 334 8.04 10.20 0.99
N GLU A 335 7.53 11.43 1.08
CA GLU A 335 6.32 11.72 1.86
C GLU A 335 5.48 12.78 1.13
N SER A 336 4.26 12.39 0.77
CA SER A 336 3.29 13.31 0.18
C SER A 336 2.77 14.29 1.22
N ASN A 337 2.55 15.54 0.80
CA ASN A 337 2.06 16.64 1.64
C ASN A 337 3.00 17.03 2.80
N HIS A 338 4.29 16.71 2.71
CA HIS A 338 5.33 17.22 3.61
C HIS A 338 6.04 18.41 2.98
N LEU A 339 5.90 19.57 3.64
CA LEU A 339 6.47 20.84 3.23
C LEU A 339 7.43 21.34 4.30
N TRP A 340 8.28 22.26 3.90
CA TRP A 340 9.12 23.04 4.79
C TRP A 340 8.88 24.52 4.53
N PHE A 341 8.87 25.31 5.60
CA PHE A 341 8.67 26.74 5.55
C PHE A 341 9.80 27.44 6.30
N GLN A 342 10.60 28.24 5.60
CA GLN A 342 11.65 29.05 6.21
C GLN A 342 11.08 30.43 6.57
N THR A 343 11.29 30.86 7.80
CA THR A 343 10.85 32.18 8.27
C THR A 343 11.68 32.68 9.44
N ALA A 344 11.80 34.00 9.57
CA ALA A 344 12.36 34.65 10.74
C ALA A 344 11.27 34.96 11.80
N GLU A 345 9.99 34.71 11.48
CA GLU A 345 8.87 35.04 12.35
C GLU A 345 8.73 34.04 13.51
N GLY A 346 8.80 34.57 14.73
CA GLY A 346 8.66 33.79 15.96
C GLY A 346 7.26 33.87 16.58
N ASP A 347 6.44 34.85 16.19
CA ASP A 347 5.06 34.98 16.68
C ASP A 347 4.13 33.96 16.04
N GLU A 348 3.45 33.16 16.86
CA GLU A 348 2.61 32.05 16.40
C GLU A 348 1.47 32.51 15.47
N ASN A 349 0.86 33.66 15.73
CA ASN A 349 -0.28 34.15 14.95
C ASN A 349 0.17 34.65 13.58
N LYS A 350 1.28 35.40 13.54
CA LYS A 350 1.88 35.84 12.28
C LYS A 350 2.42 34.66 11.48
N LEU A 351 3.06 33.69 12.14
CA LEU A 351 3.53 32.47 11.50
C LEU A 351 2.39 31.71 10.80
N LYS A 352 1.24 31.51 11.48
CA LYS A 352 0.04 30.91 10.85
C LYS A 352 -0.42 31.69 9.62
N LYS A 353 -0.36 33.02 9.67
CA LYS A 353 -0.76 33.87 8.54
C LYS A 353 0.21 33.70 7.37
N ASN A 354 1.52 33.80 7.61
CA ASN A 354 2.57 33.70 6.60
C ASN A 354 2.57 32.33 5.92
N ILE A 355 2.44 31.24 6.69
CA ILE A 355 2.35 29.87 6.15
C ILE A 355 1.17 29.77 5.18
N VAL A 356 -0.01 30.26 5.57
CA VAL A 356 -1.18 30.15 4.70
C VAL A 356 -1.05 31.02 3.46
N GLU A 357 -0.48 32.22 3.55
CA GLU A 357 -0.23 33.08 2.39
C GLU A 357 0.72 32.42 1.38
N HIS A 358 1.84 31.86 1.84
CA HIS A 358 2.78 31.14 0.99
C HIS A 358 2.18 29.86 0.42
N PHE A 359 1.38 29.13 1.21
CA PHE A 359 0.69 27.94 0.77
C PHE A 359 -0.34 28.24 -0.33
N MET A 360 -1.17 29.26 -0.14
CA MET A 360 -2.13 29.71 -1.15
C MET A 360 -1.43 30.14 -2.44
N LYS A 361 -0.30 30.86 -2.33
CA LYS A 361 0.49 31.27 -3.49
C LYS A 361 1.10 30.06 -4.22
N LYS A 362 1.70 29.10 -3.51
CA LYS A 362 2.37 27.93 -4.10
C LYS A 362 1.39 27.04 -4.87
N TYR A 363 0.19 26.84 -4.32
CA TYR A 363 -0.83 25.95 -4.89
C TYR A 363 -1.93 26.66 -5.68
N ASN A 364 -1.81 27.98 -5.87
CA ASN A 364 -2.81 28.82 -6.54
C ASN A 364 -4.24 28.65 -5.97
N LEU A 365 -4.36 28.80 -4.65
CA LEU A 365 -5.61 28.59 -3.90
C LEU A 365 -6.11 29.89 -3.26
N THR A 366 -7.38 29.89 -2.84
CA THR A 366 -7.96 30.96 -2.04
C THR A 366 -8.07 30.57 -0.56
N ARG A 367 -8.33 31.56 0.29
CA ARG A 367 -8.47 31.34 1.75
C ARG A 367 -9.62 30.38 2.06
N ASP A 368 -10.65 30.34 1.22
CA ASP A 368 -11.79 29.45 1.40
C ASP A 368 -11.42 27.97 1.24
N ASN A 369 -10.33 27.66 0.53
CA ASN A 369 -9.80 26.30 0.42
C ASN A 369 -9.15 25.81 1.73
N ILE A 370 -8.81 26.70 2.65
CA ILE A 370 -8.13 26.36 3.91
C ILE A 370 -9.19 26.09 4.98
N LYS A 371 -9.12 24.92 5.60
CA LYS A 371 -10.03 24.53 6.69
C LYS A 371 -9.50 24.97 8.05
N SER A 372 -8.22 24.69 8.32
CA SER A 372 -7.57 25.04 9.59
C SER A 372 -6.05 25.02 9.45
N ILE A 373 -5.38 25.72 10.35
CA ILE A 373 -3.94 25.64 10.57
C ILE A 373 -3.66 25.67 12.07
N ASP A 374 -2.91 24.69 12.54
CA ASP A 374 -2.51 24.54 13.94
C ASP A 374 -0.99 24.44 14.01
N ILE A 375 -0.37 25.00 15.06
CA ILE A 375 1.07 24.90 15.32
C ILE A 375 1.27 23.99 16.53
N GLU A 376 2.03 22.92 16.32
CA GLU A 376 2.40 21.96 17.36
C GLU A 376 3.67 22.41 18.12
N PRO A 377 3.92 21.90 19.35
CA PRO A 377 4.98 22.37 20.25
C PRO A 377 6.45 22.28 19.79
N ASN A 378 6.74 21.96 18.52
CA ASN A 378 8.10 21.83 17.97
C ASN A 378 8.26 22.60 16.65
N LYS A 379 7.61 23.77 16.51
CA LYS A 379 7.59 24.54 15.25
C LYS A 379 7.11 23.71 14.05
N LYS A 380 6.19 22.76 14.27
CA LYS A 380 5.56 21.97 13.22
C LYS A 380 4.14 22.46 13.01
N ALA A 381 3.81 22.91 11.81
CA ALA A 381 2.46 23.34 11.47
C ALA A 381 1.70 22.21 10.75
N ILE A 382 0.43 22.05 11.13
CA ILE A 382 -0.50 21.13 10.47
C ILE A 382 -1.56 21.97 9.77
N LEU A 383 -1.56 21.94 8.44
CA LEU A 383 -2.52 22.66 7.61
C LEU A 383 -3.50 21.67 7.00
N LYS A 384 -4.80 21.96 7.13
CA LYS A 384 -5.87 21.16 6.54
C LYS A 384 -6.63 21.95 5.49
N THR A 385 -6.89 21.33 4.35
CA THR A 385 -7.68 21.92 3.27
C THR A 385 -9.12 21.41 3.30
N LYS A 386 -10.05 22.17 2.72
CA LYS A 386 -11.46 21.76 2.54
C LYS A 386 -11.63 20.85 1.33
N TYR A 387 -10.81 21.08 0.30
CA TYR A 387 -10.88 20.40 -0.98
C TYR A 387 -9.51 19.86 -1.36
N LYS A 388 -9.52 18.93 -2.31
CA LYS A 388 -8.33 18.43 -2.99
C LYS A 388 -7.58 19.61 -3.65
N ILE A 389 -6.25 19.53 -3.59
CA ILE A 389 -5.32 20.42 -4.31
C ILE A 389 -4.79 19.68 -5.53
#